data_AF-T0ZXP9-F1
#
_entry.id   AF-T0ZXP9-F1
#
_cell.length_a   1.000
_cell.length_b   1.000
_cell.length_c   1.000
_cell.angle_alpha   90.00
_cell.angle_beta   90.00
_cell.angle_gamma   90.00
#
_symmetry.space_group_name_H-M   'P 1'
#
loop_
_entity.id
_entity.type
_entity.pdbx_description
1 polymer ?
#
loop_
_entity_poly.entity_id
_entity_poly.type
_entity_poly.pdbx_seq_one_letter_code
_entity_poly.pdbx_strand_id
1 'polypeptide(L)' 'NVCQLPLDLKWRHIFGAGLLGGIGFTMSIFIANLAFSGKAEIIDASKLAILLSSLAAGTLGFLWLKLSSSEIQSME' A
#
# COMPACT_ATOMS: atom_id res chain seq x y z
N ASN A 1 -21.27 22.08 8.69
CA ASN A 1 -21.60 21.01 7.73
C ASN A 1 -20.32 20.64 7.00
N VAL A 2 -19.56 19.70 7.54
CA VAL A 2 -18.24 19.31 7.00
C VAL A 2 -18.42 17.95 6.33
N CYS A 3 -17.90 17.82 5.12
CA CYS A 3 -18.13 16.75 4.14
C CYS A 3 -18.33 15.36 4.76
N GLN A 4 -19.46 14.72 4.43
CA GLN A 4 -19.75 13.34 4.81
C GLN A 4 -19.26 12.38 3.72
N LEU A 5 -18.72 11.24 4.14
CA LEU A 5 -18.29 10.18 3.25
C LEU A 5 -19.53 9.60 2.51
N PRO A 6 -19.49 9.43 1.17
CA PRO A 6 -20.62 8.91 0.41
C PRO A 6 -21.02 7.52 0.92
N LEU A 7 -22.33 7.22 0.93
CA LEU A 7 -22.88 6.00 1.55
C LEU A 7 -22.25 4.69 1.02
N ASP A 8 -21.79 4.68 -0.23
CA ASP A 8 -21.15 3.53 -0.86
C ASP A 8 -19.70 3.28 -0.39
N LEU A 9 -19.07 4.24 0.27
CA LEU A 9 -17.65 4.17 0.64
C LEU A 9 -17.51 3.93 2.14
N LYS A 10 -17.36 2.66 2.52
CA LYS A 10 -17.09 2.27 3.92
C LYS A 10 -15.66 2.67 4.31
N TRP A 11 -15.46 3.10 5.55
CA TRP A 11 -14.12 3.41 6.12
C TRP A 11 -13.11 2.26 5.97
N ARG A 12 -13.60 1.01 5.91
CA ARG A 12 -12.80 -0.20 5.64
C ARG A 12 -12.11 -0.15 4.27
N HIS A 13 -12.74 0.46 3.26
CA HIS A 13 -12.15 0.64 1.93
C HIS A 13 -11.04 1.68 1.94
N ILE A 14 -11.21 2.78 2.67
CA ILE A 14 -10.17 3.81 2.82
C ILE A 14 -8.92 3.20 3.44
N PHE A 15 -9.10 2.38 4.48
CA PHE A 15 -7.99 1.67 5.10
C PHE A 15 -7.29 0.69 4.14
N GLY A 16 -8.07 -0.12 3.40
CA GLY A 16 -7.52 -1.03 2.38
C GLY A 16 -6.79 -0.30 1.25
N ALA A 17 -7.37 0.80 0.76
CA ALA A 17 -6.76 1.67 -0.25
C ALA A 17 -5.47 2.33 0.26
N GLY A 18 -5.42 2.72 1.54
CA GLY A 18 -4.21 3.23 2.18
C GLY A 18 -3.10 2.18 2.25
N LEU A 19 -3.42 0.92 2.58
CA LEU A 19 -2.46 -0.19 2.56
C LEU A 19 -1.90 -0.42 1.14
N LEU A 20 -2.76 -0.40 0.12
CA LEU A 20 -2.34 -0.50 -1.28
C LEU A 20 -1.52 0.72 -1.74
N GLY A 21 -1.81 1.91 -1.20
CA GLY A 21 -1.04 3.12 -1.44
C GLY A 21 0.41 3.06 -0.90
N GLY A 22 0.71 2.13 0.00
CA GLY A 22 2.06 1.86 0.50
C GLY A 22 2.99 1.14 -0.49
N ILE A 23 2.50 0.77 -1.68
CA ILE A 23 3.30 0.11 -2.72
C ILE A 23 4.19 1.16 -3.42
N GLY A 24 5.44 1.25 -2.96
CA GLY A 24 6.37 2.31 -3.38
C GLY A 24 7.37 1.94 -4.48
N PHE A 25 7.41 0.69 -4.95
CA PHE A 25 8.39 0.11 -5.90
C PHE A 25 9.36 1.11 -6.55
N THR A 26 8.95 1.81 -7.61
CA THR A 26 9.82 2.71 -8.39
C THR A 26 10.20 3.98 -7.64
N MET A 27 9.26 4.61 -6.94
CA MET A 27 9.48 5.89 -6.24
C MET A 27 10.34 5.70 -4.98
N SER A 28 10.13 4.63 -4.21
CA SER A 28 10.94 4.29 -3.06
C SER A 28 12.36 3.87 -3.47
N ILE A 29 12.53 3.14 -4.58
CA ILE A 29 13.87 2.81 -5.10
C ILE A 29 14.60 4.10 -5.52
N PHE A 30 13.91 5.05 -6.15
CA PHE A 30 14.51 6.34 -6.49
C PHE A 30 14.97 7.10 -5.24
N ILE A 31 14.13 7.18 -4.21
CA ILE A 31 14.49 7.81 -2.92
C ILE A 31 15.69 7.10 -2.28
N ALA A 32 15.73 5.77 -2.28
CA ALA A 32 16.85 5.00 -1.73
C ALA A 32 18.17 5.27 -2.47
N ASN A 33 18.13 5.42 -3.80
CA ASN A 33 19.31 5.77 -4.59
C ASN A 33 19.82 7.19 -4.26
N LEU A 34 18.93 8.15 -4.03
CA LEU A 34 19.31 9.50 -3.59
C LEU A 34 19.88 9.49 -2.16
N ALA A 35 19.25 8.75 -1.25
CA ALA A 35 19.61 8.70 0.17
C ALA A 35 20.97 8.03 0.44
N PHE A 36 21.32 6.99 -0.32
CA PHE A 36 22.54 6.20 -0.12
C PHE A 36 23.52 6.27 -1.29
N SER A 37 23.48 7.37 -2.05
CA SER A 37 24.39 7.61 -3.17
C SER A 37 25.86 7.32 -2.78
N GLY A 38 26.56 6.54 -3.63
CA GLY A 38 27.94 6.12 -3.38
C GLY A 38 28.12 4.89 -2.48
N LYS A 39 27.05 4.32 -1.89
CA LYS A 39 27.11 3.10 -1.06
C LYS A 39 26.31 1.97 -1.71
N ALA A 40 26.89 1.36 -2.75
CA ALA A 40 26.22 0.36 -3.58
C ALA A 40 25.60 -0.82 -2.79
N GLU A 41 26.30 -1.33 -1.79
CA GLU A 41 25.84 -2.46 -0.96
C GLU A 41 24.56 -2.13 -0.18
N ILE A 42 24.43 -0.90 0.33
CA ILE A 42 23.24 -0.45 1.07
C ILE A 42 22.07 -0.21 0.10
N ILE A 43 22.35 0.29 -1.10
CA ILE A 43 21.32 0.49 -2.14
C ILE A 43 20.71 -0.87 -2.52
N ASP A 44 21.51 -1.91 -2.72
CA ASP A 44 21.01 -3.23 -3.10
C ASP A 44 20.19 -3.89 -1.98
N ALA A 45 20.64 -3.78 -0.73
CA ALA A 45 19.84 -4.19 0.43
C ALA A 45 18.51 -3.41 0.52
N SER A 46 18.54 -2.09 0.25
CA SER A 46 17.35 -1.24 0.26
C SER A 46 16.34 -1.63 -0.82
N LYS A 47 16.82 -1.95 -2.04
CA LYS A 47 15.95 -2.45 -3.12
C LYS A 47 15.22 -3.72 -2.68
N LEU A 48 15.93 -4.70 -2.12
CA LEU A 48 15.31 -5.94 -1.62
C LEU A 48 14.27 -5.66 -0.53
N ALA A 49 14.58 -4.78 0.43
CA ALA A 49 13.64 -4.40 1.47
C ALA A 49 12.37 -3.72 0.92
N ILE A 50 12.53 -2.82 -0.07
CA ILE A 50 11.40 -2.14 -0.74
C ILE A 50 10.52 -3.14 -1.48
N LEU A 51 11.13 -4.13 -2.16
CA LEU A 51 10.39 -5.19 -2.86
C LEU A 51 9.58 -6.04 -1.87
N LEU A 52 10.20 -6.48 -0.79
CA LEU A 52 9.55 -7.27 0.27
C LEU A 52 8.41 -6.49 0.93
N SER A 53 8.64 -5.22 1.27
CA SER A 53 7.61 -4.34 1.86
C SER A 53 6.47 -4.09 0.88
N SER A 54 6.76 -3.89 -0.41
CA SER A 54 5.72 -3.67 -1.44
C SER A 54 4.86 -4.92 -1.63
N LEU A 55 5.47 -6.11 -1.60
CA LEU A 55 4.74 -7.37 -1.65
C LEU A 55 3.87 -7.58 -0.41
N ALA A 56 4.41 -7.29 0.79
CA ALA A 56 3.66 -7.35 2.04
C ALA A 56 2.48 -6.36 2.05
N ALA A 57 2.71 -5.11 1.64
CA ALA A 57 1.66 -4.10 1.54
C ALA A 57 0.58 -4.49 0.52
N GLY A 58 0.96 -4.99 -0.65
CA GLY A 58 0.05 -5.46 -1.68
C GLY A 58 -0.77 -6.67 -1.23
N THR A 59 -0.14 -7.67 -0.62
CA THR A 59 -0.83 -8.87 -0.11
C THR A 59 -1.78 -8.54 1.03
N LEU A 60 -1.35 -7.75 2.02
CA LEU A 60 -2.19 -7.33 3.14
C LEU A 60 -3.34 -6.42 2.68
N GLY A 61 -3.05 -5.43 1.83
CA GLY A 61 -4.06 -4.54 1.26
C GLY A 61 -5.09 -5.30 0.42
N PHE A 62 -4.64 -6.25 -0.40
CA PHE A 62 -5.53 -7.11 -1.19
C PHE A 62 -6.37 -8.04 -0.31
N LEU A 63 -5.77 -8.71 0.69
CA LEU A 63 -6.53 -9.55 1.62
C LEU A 63 -7.59 -8.73 2.37
N TRP A 64 -7.21 -7.53 2.83
CA TRP A 64 -8.10 -6.64 3.55
C TRP A 64 -9.28 -6.19 2.69
N LEU A 65 -9.00 -5.77 1.46
CA LEU A 65 -10.04 -5.37 0.52
C LEU A 65 -10.94 -6.55 0.14
N LYS A 66 -10.37 -7.75 -0.05
CA LYS A 66 -11.13 -8.97 -0.33
C LYS A 66 -12.08 -9.34 0.81
N LEU A 67 -11.63 -9.25 2.07
CA LEU A 67 -12.46 -9.48 3.26
C LEU A 67 -13.49 -8.36 3.49
N SER A 68 -13.18 -7.12 3.09
CA SER A 68 -14.15 -6.01 3.14
C SER A 68 -15.20 -6.13 2.03
N SER A 69 -14.84 -6.69 0.88
CA SER A 69 -15.73 -6.90 -0.27
C SER A 69 -16.70 -8.06 -0.05
N SER A 70 -16.34 -9.10 0.73
CA SER A 70 -17.30 -10.14 1.11
C SER A 70 -18.47 -9.64 1.96
N GLU A 71 -18.36 -8.46 2.58
CA GLU A 71 -19.44 -7.79 3.31
C GLU A 71 -20.29 -6.86 2.41
N ILE A 72 -20.01 -6.83 1.10
CA ILE A 72 -20.76 -6.06 0.11
C ILE A 72 -21.69 -6.98 -0.68
N GLN A 73 -21.26 -8.20 -1.00
CA GLN A 73 -22.13 -9.22 -1.61
C GLN A 73 -23.33 -9.60 -0.72
N SER A 74 -23.25 -9.40 0.60
CA SER A 74 -24.38 -9.63 1.52
C SER A 74 -25.38 -8.46 1.60
N MET A 75 -25.17 -7.41 0.79
CA MET A 75 -26.04 -6.24 0.68
C MET A 75 -26.54 -6.02 -0.77
N GLU A 76 -26.35 -7.01 -1.65
CA GLU A 76 -27.04 -7.11 -2.96
C GLU A 76 -28.07 -8.25 -2.92
#